data_AF-A0A1J5Q9Y2-F1
#
_entry.id   AF-A0A1J5Q9Y2-F1
#
_cell.length_a   1.000
_cell.length_b   1.000
_cell.length_c   1.000
_cell.angle_alpha   90.00
_cell.angle_beta   90.00
_cell.angle_gamma   90.00
#
_symmetry.space_group_name_H-M   'P 1'
#
loop_
_entity.id
_entity.type
_entity.pdbx_description
1 polymer ?
#
loop_
_entity_poly.entity_id
_entity_poly.type
_entity_poly.pdbx_seq_one_letter_code
_entity_poly.pdbx_strand_id
1 'polypeptide(L)'
;MQRKAEHITQRVLVVGDGSFLANSFVANGGNLALGINMVNWLAGDDNLISIQPNLMKDTTVSYTKLQGALIFGGFIVLLPLAFVVTGVTIWRRRRTR
;
A
#
# COMPACT_ATOMS: atom_id res chain seq x y z
N MET A 1 38.26 27.71 29.75
CA MET A 1 37.96 27.15 28.43
C MET A 1 36.47 26.82 28.38
N GLN A 2 35.65 27.72 27.83
CA GLN A 2 34.19 27.55 27.76
C GLN A 2 33.84 26.74 26.52
N ARG A 3 33.21 25.58 26.69
CA ARG A 3 32.60 24.84 25.58
C ARG A 3 31.31 25.54 25.19
N LYS A 4 31.34 26.25 24.07
CA LYS A 4 30.15 26.77 23.38
C LYS A 4 29.40 25.54 22.85
N ALA A 5 28.45 25.01 23.64
CA ALA A 5 27.52 24.02 23.11
C ALA A 5 26.72 24.73 22.02
N GLU A 6 26.85 24.27 20.77
CA GLU A 6 26.07 24.77 19.65
C GLU A 6 24.57 24.67 19.99
N HIS A 7 23.78 25.64 19.54
CA HIS A 7 22.33 25.57 19.62
C HIS A 7 21.83 24.44 18.70
N ILE A 8 21.80 23.21 19.21
CA ILE A 8 21.20 22.08 18.50
C ILE A 8 19.68 22.28 18.56
N THR A 9 19.07 22.58 17.41
CA THR A 9 17.61 22.70 17.29
C THR A 9 17.00 21.31 17.12
N GLN A 10 16.27 20.84 18.14
CA GLN A 10 15.52 19.59 18.06
C GLN A 10 14.14 19.84 17.45
N ARG A 11 13.75 19.04 16.47
CA ARG A 11 12.42 19.06 15.85
C ARG A 11 11.64 17.83 16.28
N VAL A 12 10.37 18.02 16.63
CA VAL A 12 9.46 16.94 17.03
C VAL A 12 8.14 17.12 16.29
N LEU A 13 7.64 16.03 15.72
CA LEU A 13 6.37 15.97 15.02
C LEU A 13 5.53 14.86 15.63
N VAL A 14 4.28 15.18 15.96
CA VAL A 14 3.32 14.25 16.57
C VAL A 14 2.13 14.12 15.63
N VAL A 15 1.78 12.89 15.28
CA VAL A 15 0.61 12.58 14.43
C VAL A 15 -0.32 11.66 15.19
N GLY A 16 -1.63 11.89 15.07
CA GLY A 16 -2.65 11.11 15.77
C GLY A 16 -2.83 9.69 15.23
N ASP A 17 -2.51 9.45 13.96
CA ASP A 17 -2.59 8.13 13.32
C ASP A 17 -1.53 8.02 12.21
N GLY A 18 -0.82 6.90 12.16
CA GLY A 18 0.20 6.61 11.15
C GLY A 18 -0.32 5.82 9.96
N SER A 19 -1.60 5.40 9.97
CA SER A 19 -2.17 4.54 8.93
C SER A 19 -2.09 5.16 7.52
N PHE A 20 -2.12 6.49 7.40
CA PHE A 20 -2.00 7.18 6.11
C PHE A 20 -0.69 6.88 5.37
N LEU A 21 0.36 6.44 6.07
CA LEU A 21 1.63 5.99 5.48
C LEU A 21 1.70 4.50 5.20
N ALA A 22 0.70 3.71 5.60
CA ALA A 22 0.65 2.29 5.28
C ALA A 22 0.49 2.08 3.77
N ASN A 23 1.00 0.96 3.24
CA ASN A 23 0.96 0.65 1.81
C ASN A 23 -0.46 0.70 1.21
N SER A 24 -1.49 0.42 2.01
CA SER A 24 -2.90 0.49 1.60
C SER A 24 -3.43 1.92 1.42
N PHE A 25 -2.78 2.93 2.02
CA PHE A 25 -3.27 4.31 2.08
C PHE A 25 -2.26 5.33 1.56
N VAL A 26 -0.99 4.96 1.37
CA VAL A 26 0.08 5.88 0.94
C VAL A 26 -0.19 6.50 -0.44
N ALA A 27 -0.86 5.74 -1.33
CA ALA A 27 -1.27 6.20 -2.66
C ALA A 27 -2.58 7.01 -2.66
N ASN A 28 -3.25 7.15 -1.51
CA ASN A 28 -4.49 7.91 -1.42
C ASN A 28 -4.18 9.40 -1.34
N GLY A 29 -4.54 10.13 -2.41
CA GLY A 29 -4.42 11.58 -2.44
C GLY A 29 -2.99 12.05 -2.16
N GLY A 30 -2.84 12.96 -1.18
CA GLY A 30 -1.57 13.58 -0.80
C GLY A 30 -0.79 12.87 0.31
N ASN A 31 -1.16 11.65 0.72
CA ASN A 31 -0.58 10.99 1.89
C ASN A 31 0.93 10.77 1.78
N LEU A 32 1.40 10.26 0.64
CA LEU A 32 2.83 10.11 0.37
C LEU A 32 3.59 11.44 0.39
N ALA A 33 3.03 12.47 -0.25
CA ALA A 33 3.65 13.79 -0.31
C ALA A 33 3.78 14.42 1.08
N LEU A 34 2.73 14.31 1.91
CA LEU A 34 2.76 14.76 3.30
C LEU A 34 3.82 13.99 4.11
N GLY A 35 3.85 12.65 3.99
CA GLY A 35 4.84 11.77 4.61
C GLY A 35 6.29 12.20 4.36
N ILE A 36 6.62 12.39 3.09
CA ILE A 36 7.96 12.79 2.66
C ILE A 36 8.31 14.19 3.18
N ASN A 37 7.37 15.14 3.12
CA ASN A 37 7.60 16.49 3.64
C ASN A 37 7.84 16.51 5.16
N MET A 38 7.13 15.67 5.92
CA MET A 38 7.36 15.56 7.37
C MET A 38 8.76 15.02 7.69
N VAL A 39 9.22 14.01 6.95
CA VAL A 39 10.58 13.47 7.13
C VAL A 39 11.64 14.50 6.74
N ASN A 40 11.47 15.19 5.61
CA ASN A 40 12.38 16.26 5.17
C ASN A 40 12.48 17.38 6.21
N TRP A 41 11.34 17.80 6.77
CA TRP A 41 11.30 18.79 7.84
C TRP A 41 11.99 18.31 9.13
N LEU A 42 11.82 17.05 9.51
CA LEU A 42 12.53 16.49 10.68
C LEU A 42 14.04 16.39 10.44
N ALA A 43 14.47 16.16 9.20
CA ALA A 43 15.88 16.02 8.82
C ALA A 43 16.65 17.35 8.77
N GLY A 44 15.98 18.50 8.92
CA GLY A 44 16.63 19.81 8.81
C GLY A 44 16.75 20.33 7.38
N ASP A 45 16.20 19.61 6.39
CA ASP A 45 16.36 19.93 4.98
C ASP A 45 15.14 20.68 4.43
N ASP A 46 15.01 21.93 4.89
CA ASP A 46 13.87 22.80 4.61
C ASP A 46 13.77 23.18 3.11
N ASN A 47 14.87 23.03 2.36
CA ASN A 47 14.89 23.24 0.91
C ASN A 47 14.23 22.10 0.12
N LEU A 48 14.10 20.90 0.69
CA LEU A 48 13.49 19.74 0.04
C LEU A 48 11.96 19.68 0.19
N ILE A 49 11.34 20.58 0.97
CA ILE A 49 9.88 20.65 1.11
C ILE A 49 9.19 21.00 -0.22
N SER A 50 9.91 21.69 -1.12
CA SER A 50 9.41 22.08 -2.46
C SER A 50 9.52 20.98 -3.51
N ILE A 51 10.28 19.91 -3.26
CA ILE A 51 10.47 18.86 -4.27
C ILE A 51 9.32 17.86 -4.11
N GLN A 52 8.30 18.01 -4.96
CA GLN A 52 7.25 17.00 -5.03
C GLN A 52 7.89 15.66 -5.37
N PRO A 53 7.71 14.62 -4.53
CA PRO A 53 8.19 13.29 -4.88
C PRO A 53 7.55 12.92 -6.20
N ASN A 54 8.37 12.49 -7.17
CA ASN A 54 7.85 11.84 -8.36
C ASN A 54 7.06 10.63 -7.85
N LEU A 55 5.74 10.77 -7.77
CA LEU A 55 4.84 9.66 -7.55
C LEU A 55 5.20 8.69 -8.66
N MET A 56 5.89 7.61 -8.32
CA MET A 56 6.03 6.49 -9.23
C MET A 56 4.62 6.26 -9.72
N LYS A 57 4.44 6.45 -11.03
CA LYS A 57 3.14 6.31 -11.66
C LYS A 57 2.84 4.85 -11.48
N ASP A 58 2.14 4.55 -10.38
CA ASP A 58 1.74 3.21 -10.06
C ASP A 58 1.07 2.73 -11.32
N THR A 59 1.38 1.50 -11.73
CA THR A 59 0.85 1.01 -13.00
C THR A 59 -0.63 0.82 -12.74
N THR A 60 -1.41 1.89 -12.93
CA THR A 60 -2.84 1.91 -12.61
C THR A 60 -3.41 0.99 -13.64
N VAL A 61 -3.65 -0.24 -13.21
CA VAL A 61 -4.29 -1.19 -14.07
C VAL A 61 -5.73 -0.71 -14.14
N SER A 62 -6.03 0.03 -15.19
CA SER A 62 -7.33 0.64 -15.42
C SER A 62 -8.27 -0.47 -15.86
N TYR A 63 -8.98 -1.07 -14.90
CA TYR A 63 -10.04 -2.02 -15.20
C TYR A 63 -11.40 -1.32 -15.24
N THR A 64 -12.28 -1.76 -16.13
CA THR A 64 -13.69 -1.38 -16.05
C THR A 64 -14.34 -2.04 -14.85
N LYS A 65 -15.44 -1.47 -14.32
CA LYS A 65 -16.22 -2.09 -13.22
C LYS A 65 -16.62 -3.54 -13.54
N LEU A 66 -16.89 -3.82 -14.82
CA LEU A 66 -17.23 -5.14 -15.32
C LEU A 66 -16.04 -6.11 -15.26
N GLN A 67 -14.83 -5.67 -15.61
CA GLN A 67 -13.62 -6.50 -15.49
C GLN A 67 -13.33 -6.87 -14.03
N GLY A 68 -13.44 -5.91 -13.10
CA GLY A 68 -13.29 -6.18 -11.67
C GLY A 68 -14.33 -7.19 -11.16
N ALA A 69 -15.60 -7.03 -11.55
CA ALA A 69 -16.67 -7.95 -11.17
C ALA A 69 -16.47 -9.36 -11.75
N LEU A 70 -15.99 -9.48 -12.99
CA LEU A 70 -15.69 -10.78 -13.61
C LEU A 70 -14.53 -11.50 -12.92
N ILE A 71 -13.45 -10.79 -12.58
CA ILE A 71 -12.32 -11.37 -11.86
C ILE A 71 -12.79 -11.86 -10.49
N PHE A 72 -13.44 -10.98 -9.71
CA PHE A 72 -13.93 -11.31 -8.37
C PHE A 72 -14.94 -12.48 -8.39
N GLY A 73 -15.96 -12.39 -9.25
CA GLY A 73 -16.98 -13.43 -9.40
C GLY A 73 -16.40 -14.74 -9.94
N GLY A 74 -15.45 -14.66 -10.87
CA GLY A 74 -14.73 -15.82 -11.41
C GLY A 74 -13.99 -16.58 -10.32
N PHE A 75 -13.23 -15.89 -9.48
CA PHE A 75 -12.53 -16.55 -8.37
C PHE A 75 -13.49 -17.11 -7.30
N ILE A 76 -14.60 -16.42 -7.00
CA ILE A 76 -15.57 -16.90 -6.00
C ILE A 76 -16.41 -18.08 -6.50
N VAL A 77 -16.71 -18.16 -7.79
CA VAL A 77 -17.60 -19.20 -8.33
C VAL A 77 -16.81 -20.34 -8.98
N LEU A 78 -15.89 -20.00 -9.88
CA LEU A 78 -15.20 -20.97 -10.74
C LEU A 78 -14.21 -21.82 -9.95
N LEU A 79 -13.49 -21.23 -8.99
CA LEU A 79 -12.48 -21.93 -8.20
C LEU A 79 -13.11 -22.96 -7.21
N PRO A 80 -14.18 -22.62 -6.45
CA PRO A 80 -14.89 -23.63 -5.66
C PRO A 80 -15.53 -24.73 -6.52
N LEU A 81 -16.12 -24.39 -7.67
CA LEU A 81 -16.66 -25.37 -8.61
C LEU A 81 -15.58 -26.34 -9.09
N ALA A 82 -14.41 -25.83 -9.46
CA ALA A 82 -13.27 -26.65 -9.87
C ALA A 82 -12.90 -27.65 -8.76
N PHE A 83 -12.82 -27.18 -7.50
CA PHE A 83 -12.56 -28.06 -6.37
C PHE A 83 -13.63 -29.14 -6.18
N VAL A 84 -14.91 -28.78 -6.23
CA VAL A 84 -16.02 -29.75 -6.12
C VAL A 84 -15.94 -30.78 -7.23
N VAL A 85 -15.75 -30.36 -8.49
CA VAL A 85 -15.63 -31.26 -9.64
C VAL A 85 -14.44 -32.21 -9.46
N THR A 86 -13.27 -31.71 -9.07
CA THR A 86 -12.11 -32.58 -8.80
C THR A 86 -12.38 -33.56 -7.65
N GLY A 87 -12.99 -33.11 -6.56
CA GLY A 87 -13.34 -33.96 -5.42
C GLY A 87 -14.31 -35.07 -5.80
N VAL A 88 -15.39 -34.74 -6.51
CA VAL A 88 -16.39 -35.71 -7.00
C VAL A 88 -15.76 -36.69 -7.99
N THR A 89 -14.91 -36.21 -8.89
CA THR A 89 -14.23 -37.06 -9.88
C THR A 89 -13.32 -38.08 -9.20
N ILE A 90 -12.53 -37.64 -8.22
CA ILE A 90 -11.65 -38.52 -7.43
C ILE A 90 -12.47 -39.52 -6.62
N TRP A 91 -13.54 -39.06 -5.94
CA TRP A 91 -14.42 -39.93 -5.16
C TRP A 91 -15.06 -41.02 -6.02
N ARG A 92 -15.58 -40.66 -7.21
CA ARG A 92 -16.15 -41.63 -8.14
C ARG A 92 -15.11 -42.65 -8.61
N ARG A 93 -13.91 -42.21 -9.01
CA ARG A 93 -12.82 -43.10 -9.44
C ARG A 93 -12.35 -44.07 -8.35
N ARG A 94 -12.39 -43.65 -7.08
CA ARG A 94 -12.04 -44.51 -5.94
C ARG A 94 -13.13 -45.53 -5.63
N ARG A 95 -14.40 -45.19 -5.87
CA ARG A 95 -15.54 -46.08 -5.60
C ARG A 95 -15.76 -47.13 -6.70
N THR A 96 -15.28 -46.87 -7.93
CA THR A 96 -15.33 -47.82 -9.04
C THR A 96 -14.09 -48.72 -9.14
N ARG A 97 -13.14 -48.63 -8.20
CA ARG A 97 -12.15 -49.68 -7.92
C ARG A 97 -12.65 -50.53 -6.76
#